data_AF-A0A0N0PDU3-F1
#
_entry.id   AF-A0A0N0PDU3-F1
#
_cell.length_a   1.000
_cell.length_b   1.000
_cell.length_c   1.000
_cell.angle_alpha   90.00
_cell.angle_beta   90.00
_cell.angle_gamma   90.00
#
_symmetry.space_group_name_H-M   'P 1'
#
loop_
_entity.id
_entity.type
_entity.pdbx_description
1 polymer ?
#
loop_
_entity_poly.entity_id
_entity_poly.type
_entity_poly.pdbx_seq_one_letter_code
_entity_poly.pdbx_strand_id
1 'polypeptide(L)'
;MSGCFARAEVAGEARQSVQTLLTICADLCQPSVTDIGCERAMAKQSLRQALGTGLCGSRAEFCMLFAEGADLGHCSIFVRAARTAHLLRAIAELDYTIVQEAFGEGGWPLEFRAAVARLLSQHAPSDKEAPRAQNNRRGQRLDQSLSETMVLDLIVLVGFVVVNNPQLQDTICEGWSVIRTLCTLPANWLVSRLHSHALLPTLLALAERPATANAIAAEFSLDMLTTFMKSEDAQKLKLIQIIKDARNRNNDTNH
;
A
#
# COMPACT_ATOMS: atom_id res chain seq x y z
N MET A 1 -43.95 0.94 7.84
CA MET A 1 -42.69 0.94 7.10
C MET A 1 -41.94 2.26 7.28
N SER A 2 -41.44 2.55 8.49
CA SER A 2 -40.66 3.79 8.77
C SER A 2 -39.64 3.57 9.90
N GLY A 3 -38.83 2.51 9.79
CA GLY A 3 -37.85 2.16 10.83
C GLY A 3 -36.52 1.61 10.31
N CYS A 4 -36.39 1.35 9.00
CA CYS A 4 -35.16 0.79 8.43
C CYS A 4 -34.21 1.85 7.85
N PHE A 5 -34.66 3.09 7.65
CA PHE A 5 -33.80 4.18 7.13
C PHE A 5 -33.03 4.93 8.22
N ALA A 6 -33.48 4.90 9.48
CA ALA A 6 -32.83 5.62 10.59
C ALA A 6 -31.58 4.91 11.15
N ARG A 7 -31.36 3.62 10.85
CA ARG A 7 -30.17 2.88 11.32
C ARG A 7 -28.93 3.02 10.42
N ALA A 8 -29.10 3.53 9.20
CA ALA A 8 -27.99 3.76 8.28
C ALA A 8 -27.17 5.01 8.66
N GLU A 9 -27.81 6.05 9.23
CA GLU A 9 -27.13 7.26 9.69
C GLU A 9 -26.29 7.00 10.96
N VAL A 10 -26.78 6.18 11.90
CA VAL A 10 -26.03 5.81 13.12
C VAL A 10 -24.82 4.92 12.81
N ALA A 11 -24.86 4.17 11.71
CA ALA A 11 -23.71 3.40 11.22
C ALA A 11 -22.58 4.30 10.66
N GLY A 12 -22.89 5.54 10.25
CA GLY A 12 -21.90 6.51 9.76
C GLY A 12 -20.95 6.95 10.88
N GLU A 13 -21.48 7.31 12.05
CA GLU A 13 -20.67 7.70 13.21
C GLU A 13 -19.91 6.52 13.82
N ALA A 14 -20.51 5.32 13.84
CA ALA A 14 -19.82 4.11 14.30
C ALA A 14 -18.67 3.72 13.34
N ARG A 15 -18.86 3.87 12.04
CA ARG A 15 -17.82 3.60 11.03
C ARG A 15 -16.70 4.64 11.04
N GLN A 16 -17.04 5.92 11.23
CA GLN A 16 -16.06 6.96 11.51
C GLN A 16 -15.32 6.71 12.82
N SER A 17 -16.01 6.30 13.88
CA SER A 17 -15.39 5.97 15.17
C SER A 17 -14.45 4.77 15.06
N VAL A 18 -14.84 3.72 14.33
CA VAL A 18 -13.98 2.55 14.05
C VAL A 18 -12.79 2.96 13.17
N GLN A 19 -12.98 3.82 12.18
CA GLN A 19 -11.90 4.28 11.31
C GLN A 19 -10.93 5.22 12.04
N THR A 20 -11.43 6.09 12.92
CA THR A 20 -10.63 6.90 13.85
C THR A 20 -9.92 6.01 14.85
N LEU A 21 -10.57 4.99 15.39
CA LEU A 21 -9.96 4.04 16.33
C LEU A 21 -8.92 3.15 15.64
N LEU A 22 -9.13 2.77 14.37
CA LEU A 22 -8.14 2.07 13.55
C LEU A 22 -6.98 2.99 13.14
N THR A 23 -7.23 4.28 12.87
CA THR A 23 -6.19 5.28 12.60
C THR A 23 -5.37 5.56 13.86
N ILE A 24 -6.03 5.68 15.01
CA ILE A 24 -5.38 5.78 16.32
C ILE A 24 -4.62 4.48 16.61
N CYS A 25 -5.16 3.30 16.31
CA CYS A 25 -4.43 2.04 16.43
C CYS A 25 -3.24 1.99 15.46
N ALA A 26 -3.33 2.53 14.24
CA ALA A 26 -2.23 2.63 13.30
C ALA A 26 -1.13 3.59 13.80
N ASP A 27 -1.53 4.73 14.36
CA ASP A 27 -0.63 5.70 15.00
C ASP A 27 0.02 5.12 16.27
N LEU A 28 -0.73 4.33 17.05
CA LEU A 28 -0.25 3.58 18.22
C LEU A 28 0.56 2.33 17.84
N CYS A 29 0.42 1.84 16.61
CA CYS A 29 1.21 0.74 16.06
C CYS A 29 2.58 1.20 15.53
N GLN A 30 3.05 2.41 15.85
CA GLN A 30 4.49 2.66 15.86
C GLN A 30 5.11 1.60 16.79
N PRO A 31 5.81 0.59 16.24
CA PRO A 31 6.18 -0.57 17.05
C PRO A 31 7.16 -0.11 18.12
N SER A 32 6.69 -0.03 19.37
CA SER A 32 7.58 0.13 20.50
C SER A 32 8.40 -1.15 20.61
N VAL A 33 9.71 -1.00 20.86
CA VAL A 33 10.64 -2.13 21.06
C VAL A 33 10.20 -3.02 22.23
N THR A 34 9.28 -2.54 23.08
CA THR A 34 8.71 -3.25 24.24
C THR A 34 7.51 -4.14 23.94
N ASP A 35 6.92 -4.11 22.74
CA ASP A 35 5.72 -4.88 22.42
C ASP A 35 6.07 -6.34 22.07
N ILE A 36 6.37 -7.12 23.11
CA ILE A 36 6.67 -8.55 23.06
C ILE A 36 5.65 -9.28 23.95
N GLY A 37 5.09 -10.41 23.50
CA GLY A 37 4.25 -11.29 24.33
C GLY A 37 2.82 -11.52 23.81
N CYS A 38 1.94 -11.95 24.72
CA CYS A 38 0.56 -12.36 24.41
C CYS A 38 -0.32 -11.22 23.89
N GLU A 39 -0.12 -9.98 24.36
CA GLU A 39 -0.91 -8.82 23.96
C GLU A 39 -0.72 -8.49 22.47
N ARG A 40 0.52 -8.55 21.97
CA ARG A 40 0.81 -8.41 20.54
C ARG A 40 0.16 -9.52 19.71
N ALA A 41 0.17 -10.77 20.21
CA ALA A 41 -0.47 -11.88 19.52
C ALA A 41 -1.99 -11.70 19.45
N MET A 42 -2.63 -11.23 20.53
CA MET A 42 -4.05 -10.90 20.56
C MET A 42 -4.38 -9.74 19.62
N ALA A 43 -3.59 -8.67 19.61
CA ALA A 43 -3.78 -7.54 18.71
C ALA A 43 -3.69 -7.96 17.24
N LYS A 44 -2.69 -8.79 16.89
CA LYS A 44 -2.57 -9.38 15.55
C LYS A 44 -3.78 -10.23 15.17
N GLN A 45 -4.29 -11.03 16.11
CA GLN A 45 -5.47 -11.85 15.87
C GLN A 45 -6.74 -11.01 15.67
N SER A 46 -6.91 -9.93 16.43
CA SER A 46 -8.00 -8.98 16.24
C SER A 46 -7.91 -8.25 14.90
N LEU A 47 -6.69 -7.88 14.46
CA LEU A 47 -6.47 -7.29 13.13
C LEU A 47 -6.82 -8.27 12.00
N ARG A 48 -6.40 -9.54 12.13
CA ARG A 48 -6.79 -10.60 11.18
C ARG A 48 -8.30 -10.75 11.08
N GLN A 49 -9.00 -10.78 12.20
CA GLN A 49 -10.47 -10.86 12.21
C GLN A 49 -11.11 -9.63 11.57
N ALA A 50 -10.63 -8.42 11.89
CA ALA A 50 -11.13 -7.18 11.31
C ALA A 50 -10.94 -7.10 9.78
N LEU A 51 -9.86 -7.68 9.26
CA LEU A 51 -9.62 -7.77 7.81
C LEU A 51 -10.40 -8.94 7.16
N GLY A 52 -10.63 -10.04 7.89
CA GLY A 52 -11.14 -11.30 7.36
C GLY A 52 -12.66 -11.49 7.37
N THR A 53 -13.41 -11.00 8.36
CA THR A 53 -14.73 -11.58 8.70
C THR A 53 -15.99 -10.77 8.35
N GLY A 54 -16.02 -9.99 7.27
CA GLY A 54 -17.30 -9.37 6.87
C GLY A 54 -17.36 -8.85 5.44
N LEU A 55 -18.59 -8.82 4.90
CA LEU A 55 -18.97 -8.17 3.63
C LEU A 55 -18.53 -6.69 3.52
N CYS A 56 -18.00 -6.11 4.61
CA CYS A 56 -17.55 -4.71 4.77
C CYS A 56 -16.19 -4.58 5.48
N GLY A 57 -15.26 -5.54 5.37
CA GLY A 57 -13.91 -5.41 5.96
C GLY A 57 -13.04 -4.33 5.27
N SER A 58 -11.96 -3.87 5.91
CA SER A 58 -11.10 -2.79 5.38
C SER A 58 -10.46 -3.12 4.02
N ARG A 59 -10.23 -4.42 3.70
CA ARG A 59 -9.76 -4.86 2.36
C ARG A 59 -10.82 -4.67 1.27
N ALA A 60 -12.08 -4.99 1.58
CA ALA A 60 -13.20 -4.84 0.66
C ALA A 60 -13.51 -3.37 0.44
N GLU A 61 -13.50 -2.60 1.53
CA GLU A 61 -13.62 -1.15 1.47
C GLU A 61 -12.50 -0.52 0.65
N PHE A 62 -11.25 -0.92 0.84
CA PHE A 62 -10.13 -0.48 0.02
C PHE A 62 -10.40 -0.76 -1.47
N CYS A 63 -10.61 -2.02 -1.85
CA CYS A 63 -10.80 -2.36 -3.26
C CYS A 63 -12.04 -1.69 -3.86
N MET A 64 -13.15 -1.58 -3.11
CA MET A 64 -14.37 -0.90 -3.58
C MET A 64 -14.16 0.60 -3.77
N LEU A 65 -13.56 1.30 -2.79
CA LEU A 65 -13.26 2.73 -2.87
C LEU A 65 -12.39 3.06 -4.10
N PHE A 66 -11.54 2.11 -4.52
CA PHE A 66 -10.66 2.26 -5.67
C PHE A 66 -11.18 1.62 -6.96
N ALA A 67 -12.19 0.75 -6.88
CA ALA A 67 -12.91 0.18 -8.02
C ALA A 67 -13.97 1.15 -8.56
N GLU A 68 -14.58 1.98 -7.69
CA GLU A 68 -15.55 3.05 -8.02
C GLU A 68 -14.95 4.24 -8.81
N GLY A 69 -13.85 4.01 -9.54
CA GLY A 69 -13.13 5.03 -10.29
C GLY A 69 -14.04 5.93 -11.14
N ALA A 70 -13.79 7.24 -11.01
CA ALA A 70 -14.49 8.36 -11.64
C ALA A 70 -15.73 8.90 -10.90
N ASP A 71 -15.63 9.08 -9.59
CA ASP A 71 -15.93 10.36 -8.93
C ASP A 71 -15.47 10.31 -7.46
N LEU A 72 -14.15 10.39 -7.24
CA LEU A 72 -13.62 10.92 -5.96
C LEU A 72 -13.91 12.44 -5.85
N GLY A 73 -14.94 12.93 -6.55
CA GLY A 73 -15.44 14.30 -6.52
C GLY A 73 -16.02 14.68 -5.15
N HIS A 74 -16.32 13.70 -4.31
CA HIS A 74 -16.61 13.91 -2.89
C HIS A 74 -15.33 13.75 -2.07
N CYS A 75 -14.82 14.87 -1.54
CA CYS A 75 -13.66 14.96 -0.65
C CYS A 75 -13.69 13.89 0.47
N SER A 76 -14.87 13.51 0.97
CA SER A 76 -15.02 12.47 1.99
C SER A 76 -14.61 11.06 1.54
N ILE A 77 -14.93 10.66 0.30
CA ILE A 77 -14.59 9.32 -0.23
C ILE A 77 -13.09 9.25 -0.49
N PHE A 78 -12.50 10.33 -1.02
CA PHE A 78 -11.06 10.45 -1.24
C PHE A 78 -10.25 10.37 0.04
N VAL A 79 -10.62 11.20 1.03
CA VAL A 79 -9.97 11.18 2.35
C VAL A 79 -10.08 9.79 2.97
N ARG A 80 -11.24 9.16 2.86
CA ARG A 80 -11.45 7.82 3.38
C ARG A 80 -10.56 6.77 2.69
N ALA A 81 -10.44 6.84 1.38
CA ALA A 81 -9.58 5.94 0.61
C ALA A 81 -8.10 6.12 0.99
N ALA A 82 -7.63 7.37 1.11
CA ALA A 82 -6.29 7.70 1.56
C ALA A 82 -6.02 7.18 2.99
N ARG A 83 -6.97 7.35 3.91
CA ARG A 83 -6.85 6.83 5.28
C ARG A 83 -6.86 5.32 5.33
N THR A 84 -7.64 4.66 4.50
CA THR A 84 -7.65 3.19 4.41
C THR A 84 -6.33 2.66 3.85
N ALA A 85 -5.75 3.31 2.83
CA ALA A 85 -4.42 2.97 2.32
C ALA A 85 -3.34 3.13 3.41
N HIS A 86 -3.38 4.24 4.14
CA HIS A 86 -2.46 4.51 5.25
C HIS A 86 -2.57 3.46 6.36
N LEU A 87 -3.79 3.09 6.76
CA LEU A 87 -4.05 2.05 7.75
C LEU A 87 -3.49 0.70 7.31
N LEU A 88 -3.75 0.28 6.06
CA LEU A 88 -3.25 -1.00 5.54
C LEU A 88 -1.72 -1.02 5.48
N ARG A 89 -1.09 0.09 5.11
CA ARG A 89 0.36 0.25 5.18
C ARG A 89 0.87 0.10 6.61
N ALA A 90 0.27 0.79 7.59
CA ALA A 90 0.70 0.73 8.98
C ALA A 90 0.56 -0.71 9.55
N ILE A 91 -0.53 -1.41 9.22
CA ILE A 91 -0.70 -2.83 9.57
C ILE A 91 0.40 -3.67 8.92
N ALA A 92 0.74 -3.41 7.66
CA ALA A 92 1.81 -4.13 6.96
C ALA A 92 3.20 -3.89 7.58
N GLU A 93 3.48 -2.67 8.04
CA GLU A 93 4.72 -2.34 8.76
C GLU A 93 4.80 -3.07 10.12
N LEU A 94 3.66 -3.25 10.81
CA LEU A 94 3.59 -4.02 12.05
C LEU A 94 3.76 -5.53 11.82
N ASP A 95 3.02 -6.07 10.86
CA ASP A 95 3.05 -7.46 10.44
C ASP A 95 2.47 -7.63 9.02
N TYR A 96 3.37 -7.71 8.04
CA TYR A 96 3.00 -7.86 6.63
C TYR A 96 2.27 -9.17 6.32
N THR A 97 2.44 -10.23 7.13
CA THR A 97 1.79 -11.53 6.89
C THR A 97 0.27 -11.44 7.03
N ILE A 98 -0.22 -10.58 7.93
CA ILE A 98 -1.66 -10.32 8.11
C ILE A 98 -2.26 -9.78 6.81
N VAL A 99 -1.55 -8.85 6.17
CA VAL A 99 -1.99 -8.23 4.92
C VAL A 99 -1.92 -9.24 3.78
N GLN A 100 -0.85 -10.04 3.70
CA GLN A 100 -0.72 -11.09 2.69
C GLN A 100 -1.81 -12.17 2.80
N GLU A 101 -2.09 -12.65 4.01
CA GLU A 101 -3.19 -13.58 4.26
C GLU A 101 -4.52 -12.96 3.82
N ALA A 102 -4.79 -11.72 4.21
CA ALA A 102 -6.03 -11.03 3.87
C ALA A 102 -6.22 -10.80 2.36
N PHE A 103 -5.15 -10.50 1.62
CA PHE A 103 -5.21 -10.29 0.17
C PHE A 103 -5.00 -11.56 -0.64
N GLY A 104 -4.48 -12.63 -0.06
CA GLY A 104 -4.24 -13.93 -0.72
C GLY A 104 -5.45 -14.85 -0.79
N GLU A 105 -6.54 -14.51 -0.09
CA GLU A 105 -7.77 -15.29 -0.10
C GLU A 105 -8.69 -14.92 -1.29
N GLY A 106 -9.31 -15.93 -1.91
CA GLY A 106 -10.36 -15.71 -2.90
C GLY A 106 -9.93 -14.87 -4.12
N GLY A 107 -10.85 -14.08 -4.67
CA GLY A 107 -10.58 -13.19 -5.81
C GLY A 107 -9.85 -11.88 -5.46
N TRP A 108 -9.48 -11.68 -4.19
CA TRP A 108 -8.90 -10.42 -3.71
C TRP A 108 -7.57 -10.00 -4.36
N PRO A 109 -6.65 -10.91 -4.75
CA PRO A 109 -5.42 -10.49 -5.44
C PRO A 109 -5.72 -9.74 -6.74
N LEU A 110 -6.76 -10.14 -7.47
CA LEU A 110 -7.17 -9.50 -8.73
C LEU A 110 -7.83 -8.15 -8.48
N GLU A 111 -8.70 -8.07 -7.47
CA GLU A 111 -9.32 -6.80 -7.06
C GLU A 111 -8.27 -5.78 -6.59
N PHE A 112 -7.29 -6.24 -5.81
CA PHE A 112 -6.18 -5.40 -5.36
C PHE A 112 -5.34 -4.91 -6.55
N ARG A 113 -4.99 -5.80 -7.49
CA ARG A 113 -4.30 -5.41 -8.72
C ARG A 113 -5.07 -4.36 -9.52
N ALA A 114 -6.38 -4.54 -9.69
CA ALA A 114 -7.22 -3.58 -10.41
C ALA A 114 -7.26 -2.21 -9.70
N ALA A 115 -7.38 -2.21 -8.36
CA ALA A 115 -7.34 -1.01 -7.55
C ALA A 115 -5.99 -0.29 -7.67
N VAL A 116 -4.86 -1.01 -7.54
CA VAL A 116 -3.50 -0.46 -7.66
C VAL A 116 -3.27 0.15 -9.03
N ALA A 117 -3.56 -0.59 -10.11
CA ALA A 117 -3.35 -0.13 -11.47
C ALA A 117 -4.15 1.14 -11.77
N ARG A 118 -5.39 1.22 -11.27
CA ARG A 118 -6.27 2.38 -11.43
C ARG A 118 -5.77 3.58 -10.65
N LEU A 119 -5.43 3.40 -9.37
CA LEU A 119 -4.93 4.46 -8.51
C LEU A 119 -3.65 5.09 -9.07
N LEU A 120 -2.69 4.26 -9.46
CA LEU A 120 -1.45 4.76 -10.05
C LEU A 120 -1.73 5.49 -11.36
N SER A 121 -2.64 5.00 -12.21
CA SER A 121 -2.98 5.68 -13.47
C SER A 121 -3.66 7.04 -13.28
N GLN A 122 -4.41 7.22 -12.18
CA GLN A 122 -5.18 8.45 -11.91
C GLN A 122 -4.41 9.48 -11.08
N HIS A 123 -3.58 9.01 -10.15
CA HIS A 123 -2.99 9.84 -9.10
C HIS A 123 -1.46 9.87 -9.12
N ALA A 124 -0.80 8.92 -9.78
CA ALA A 124 0.65 9.01 -9.95
C ALA A 124 0.98 10.10 -10.98
N PRO A 125 2.01 10.92 -10.72
CA PRO A 125 2.40 11.96 -11.63
C PRO A 125 2.97 11.37 -12.92
N SER A 126 2.76 12.06 -14.04
CA SER A 126 3.24 11.66 -15.37
C SER A 126 4.06 12.80 -15.98
N ASP A 127 5.19 12.48 -16.61
CA ASP A 127 6.05 13.44 -17.32
C ASP A 127 5.32 14.28 -18.40
N LYS A 128 4.10 13.87 -18.80
CA LYS A 128 3.24 14.62 -19.74
C LYS A 128 2.53 15.83 -19.13
N GLU A 129 2.77 16.20 -17.88
CA GLU A 129 2.19 17.41 -17.28
C GLU A 129 2.90 18.70 -17.74
N ALA A 130 2.73 19.03 -19.03
CA ALA A 130 2.53 20.43 -19.41
C ALA A 130 1.32 20.97 -18.63
N PRO A 131 1.32 22.24 -18.20
CA PRO A 131 0.38 22.74 -17.20
C PRO A 131 -1.05 22.56 -17.70
N ARG A 132 -1.76 21.57 -17.14
CA ARG A 132 -3.19 21.44 -17.35
C ARG A 132 -3.79 22.77 -16.91
N ALA A 133 -4.45 23.44 -17.86
CA ALA A 133 -5.05 24.74 -17.68
C ALA A 133 -5.69 24.84 -16.29
N GLN A 134 -5.23 25.82 -15.51
CA GLN A 134 -5.89 26.34 -14.33
C GLN A 134 -7.31 26.76 -14.70
N ASN A 135 -8.25 25.83 -14.75
CA ASN A 135 -9.67 26.16 -14.73
C ASN A 135 -10.24 25.69 -13.40
N ASN A 136 -10.21 26.64 -12.46
CA ASN A 136 -11.11 26.78 -11.32
C ASN A 136 -11.25 25.63 -10.33
N ARG A 137 -10.32 25.44 -9.38
CA ARG A 137 -10.67 24.99 -8.01
C ARG A 137 -9.64 25.48 -6.97
N ARG A 138 -9.91 26.62 -6.32
CA ARG A 138 -9.12 27.12 -5.16
C ARG A 138 -9.19 26.21 -3.91
N GLY A 139 -9.82 25.03 -3.98
CA GLY A 139 -9.82 23.97 -2.97
C GLY A 139 -8.84 22.80 -3.21
N GLN A 140 -8.13 22.75 -4.35
CA GLN A 140 -7.37 21.57 -4.82
C GLN A 140 -6.02 21.29 -4.14
N ARG A 141 -5.45 22.22 -3.35
CA ARG A 141 -4.10 22.00 -2.78
C ARG A 141 -4.06 20.92 -1.70
N LEU A 142 -5.13 20.77 -0.92
CA LEU A 142 -5.28 19.70 0.07
C LEU A 142 -5.45 18.33 -0.61
N ASP A 143 -6.09 18.29 -1.78
CA ASP A 143 -6.26 17.07 -2.57
C ASP A 143 -4.92 16.57 -3.12
N GLN A 144 -4.00 17.45 -3.54
CA GLN A 144 -2.73 17.04 -4.15
C GLN A 144 -1.77 16.37 -3.16
N SER A 145 -1.56 16.95 -1.98
CA SER A 145 -0.67 16.37 -0.96
C SER A 145 -1.22 15.07 -0.39
N LEU A 146 -2.54 14.99 -0.22
CA LEU A 146 -3.22 13.79 0.23
C LEU A 146 -3.17 12.69 -0.84
N SER A 147 -3.32 13.06 -2.12
CA SER A 147 -3.14 12.17 -3.27
C SER A 147 -1.74 11.61 -3.34
N GLU A 148 -0.73 12.47 -3.19
CA GLU A 148 0.68 12.06 -3.17
C GLU A 148 0.95 11.10 -2.01
N THR A 149 0.46 11.41 -0.80
CA THR A 149 0.58 10.54 0.37
C THR A 149 -0.09 9.19 0.15
N MET A 150 -1.29 9.17 -0.42
CA MET A 150 -2.02 7.94 -0.75
C MET A 150 -1.27 7.08 -1.77
N VAL A 151 -0.69 7.70 -2.81
CA VAL A 151 0.14 6.99 -3.81
C VAL A 151 1.37 6.40 -3.15
N LEU A 152 2.05 7.15 -2.27
CA LEU A 152 3.18 6.64 -1.50
C LEU A 152 2.79 5.44 -0.63
N ASP A 153 1.67 5.54 0.08
CA ASP A 153 1.17 4.46 0.94
C ASP A 153 0.84 3.21 0.12
N LEU A 154 0.24 3.39 -1.06
CA LEU A 154 -0.05 2.32 -1.99
C LEU A 154 1.21 1.62 -2.49
N ILE A 155 2.24 2.39 -2.88
CA ILE A 155 3.51 1.84 -3.37
C ILE A 155 4.15 0.97 -2.27
N VAL A 156 4.20 1.45 -1.03
CA VAL A 156 4.74 0.68 0.10
C VAL A 156 3.90 -0.57 0.36
N LEU A 157 2.57 -0.44 0.34
CA LEU A 157 1.64 -1.54 0.54
C LEU A 157 1.83 -2.65 -0.50
N VAL A 158 1.99 -2.31 -1.79
CA VAL A 158 2.31 -3.27 -2.86
C VAL A 158 3.57 -4.06 -2.51
N GLY A 159 4.62 -3.38 -2.03
CA GLY A 159 5.87 -4.02 -1.60
C GLY A 159 5.64 -5.07 -0.51
N PHE A 160 4.86 -4.74 0.52
CA PHE A 160 4.53 -5.68 1.59
C PHE A 160 3.63 -6.84 1.15
N VAL A 161 2.69 -6.61 0.23
CA VAL A 161 1.80 -7.67 -0.26
C VAL A 161 2.59 -8.72 -1.05
N VAL A 162 3.62 -8.32 -1.80
CA VAL A 162 4.35 -9.25 -2.68
C VAL A 162 5.63 -9.83 -2.06
N VAL A 163 6.22 -9.18 -1.06
CA VAL A 163 7.54 -9.59 -0.52
C VAL A 163 7.50 -11.03 0.00
N ASN A 164 8.43 -11.87 -0.48
CA ASN A 164 8.52 -13.30 -0.14
C ASN A 164 7.24 -14.12 -0.44
N ASN A 165 6.34 -13.62 -1.28
CA ASN A 165 5.10 -14.31 -1.63
C ASN A 165 4.98 -14.44 -3.16
N PRO A 166 5.53 -15.52 -3.75
CA PRO A 166 5.56 -15.67 -5.20
C PRO A 166 4.17 -15.76 -5.82
N GLN A 167 3.21 -16.38 -5.13
CA GLN A 167 1.84 -16.54 -5.62
C GLN A 167 1.14 -15.18 -5.77
N LEU A 168 1.17 -14.36 -4.72
CA LEU A 168 0.62 -13.00 -4.76
C LEU A 168 1.35 -12.13 -5.79
N GLN A 169 2.67 -12.25 -5.87
CA GLN A 169 3.47 -11.51 -6.83
C GLN A 169 3.06 -11.84 -8.27
N ASP A 170 2.87 -13.12 -8.60
CA ASP A 170 2.43 -13.52 -9.94
C ASP A 170 1.07 -12.93 -10.26
N THR A 171 0.09 -13.04 -9.37
CA THR A 171 -1.27 -12.53 -9.63
C THR A 171 -1.32 -11.00 -9.73
N ILE A 172 -0.59 -10.30 -8.86
CA ILE A 172 -0.60 -8.82 -8.79
C ILE A 172 0.22 -8.19 -9.91
N CYS A 173 1.34 -8.82 -10.29
CA CYS A 173 2.27 -8.29 -11.30
C CYS A 173 2.03 -8.83 -12.71
N GLU A 174 1.10 -9.76 -12.88
CA GLU A 174 0.72 -10.27 -14.20
C GLU A 174 0.33 -9.10 -15.14
N GLY A 175 0.76 -9.17 -16.40
CA GLY A 175 0.52 -8.10 -17.38
C GLY A 175 1.35 -6.82 -17.20
N TRP A 176 2.30 -6.78 -16.27
CA TRP A 176 3.37 -5.76 -16.14
C TRP A 176 2.93 -4.31 -15.89
N SER A 177 1.63 -4.00 -15.82
CA SER A 177 1.13 -2.62 -15.72
C SER A 177 1.63 -1.91 -14.46
N VAL A 178 1.57 -2.58 -13.32
CA VAL A 178 2.03 -2.04 -12.03
C VAL A 178 3.54 -1.78 -12.06
N ILE A 179 4.34 -2.76 -12.51
CA ILE A 179 5.81 -2.63 -12.58
C ILE A 179 6.20 -1.49 -13.50
N ARG A 180 5.59 -1.42 -14.69
CA ARG A 180 5.86 -0.37 -15.66
C ARG A 180 5.56 1.00 -15.08
N THR A 181 4.38 1.18 -14.47
CA THR A 181 4.00 2.46 -13.87
C THR A 181 4.97 2.89 -12.77
N LEU A 182 5.41 1.96 -11.91
CA LEU A 182 6.40 2.25 -10.86
C LEU A 182 7.77 2.65 -11.43
N CYS A 183 8.22 1.99 -12.49
CA CYS A 183 9.51 2.31 -13.12
C CYS A 183 9.48 3.62 -13.91
N THR A 184 8.32 4.01 -14.44
CA THR A 184 8.15 5.25 -15.22
C THR A 184 7.69 6.45 -14.40
N LEU A 185 7.81 6.40 -13.07
CA LEU A 185 7.54 7.56 -12.22
C LEU A 185 8.56 8.68 -12.53
N PRO A 186 8.16 9.97 -12.45
CA PRO A 186 9.04 11.09 -12.76
C PRO A 186 10.32 11.10 -11.92
N ALA A 187 11.44 11.56 -12.50
CA ALA A 187 12.76 11.45 -11.89
C ALA A 187 12.89 12.13 -10.49
N ASN A 188 12.08 13.15 -10.20
CA ASN A 188 12.06 13.81 -8.89
C ASN A 188 11.60 12.86 -7.75
N TRP A 189 10.91 11.77 -8.06
CA TRP A 189 10.56 10.71 -7.10
C TRP A 189 11.77 9.88 -6.66
N LEU A 190 12.87 9.90 -7.41
CA LEU A 190 14.12 9.25 -7.03
C LEU A 190 14.98 10.14 -6.14
N VAL A 191 14.82 11.46 -6.25
CA VAL A 191 15.64 12.45 -5.54
C VAL A 191 15.11 12.72 -4.14
N SER A 192 13.78 12.84 -3.99
CA SER A 192 13.18 13.09 -2.68
C SER A 192 13.27 11.86 -1.79
N ARG A 193 13.77 12.04 -0.56
CA ARG A 193 13.88 10.99 0.46
C ARG A 193 12.55 10.28 0.69
N LEU A 194 11.44 11.03 0.77
CA LEU A 194 10.12 10.46 1.02
C LEU A 194 9.69 9.50 -0.10
N HIS A 195 9.87 9.92 -1.35
CA HIS A 195 9.49 9.16 -2.53
C HIS A 195 10.39 7.96 -2.77
N SER A 196 11.71 8.13 -2.66
CA SER A 196 12.66 7.06 -2.87
C SER A 196 12.57 5.98 -1.78
N HIS A 197 12.25 6.36 -0.54
CA HIS A 197 12.02 5.43 0.56
C HIS A 197 10.71 4.64 0.42
N ALA A 198 9.76 5.09 -0.40
CA ALA A 198 8.59 4.30 -0.76
C ALA A 198 8.88 3.41 -1.98
N LEU A 199 9.42 4.00 -3.05
CA LEU A 199 9.58 3.36 -4.35
C LEU A 199 10.69 2.30 -4.37
N LEU A 200 11.89 2.62 -3.90
CA LEU A 200 13.06 1.74 -4.05
C LEU A 200 12.93 0.43 -3.26
N PRO A 201 12.44 0.42 -2.00
CA PRO A 201 12.15 -0.82 -1.30
C PRO A 201 11.11 -1.70 -2.01
N THR A 202 10.06 -1.09 -2.58
CA THR A 202 9.02 -1.83 -3.31
C THR A 202 9.58 -2.44 -4.59
N LEU A 203 10.38 -1.70 -5.35
CA LEU A 203 11.07 -2.23 -6.54
C LEU A 203 12.05 -3.35 -6.16
N LEU A 204 12.75 -3.24 -5.02
CA LEU A 204 13.59 -4.32 -4.50
C LEU A 204 12.77 -5.57 -4.15
N ALA A 205 11.64 -5.43 -3.47
CA ALA A 205 10.76 -6.56 -3.16
C ALA A 205 10.25 -7.24 -4.44
N LEU A 206 9.90 -6.45 -5.44
CA LEU A 206 9.50 -6.96 -6.76
C LEU A 206 10.67 -7.64 -7.49
N ALA A 207 11.90 -7.13 -7.37
CA ALA A 207 13.07 -7.68 -8.04
C ALA A 207 13.58 -9.01 -7.45
N GLU A 208 13.01 -9.53 -6.35
CA GLU A 208 13.39 -10.84 -5.81
C GLU A 208 13.10 -12.00 -6.77
N ARG A 209 12.18 -11.81 -7.75
CA ARG A 209 11.91 -12.80 -8.80
C ARG A 209 12.63 -12.46 -10.10
N PRO A 210 13.20 -13.45 -10.80
CA PRO A 210 13.91 -13.21 -12.06
C PRO A 210 13.07 -12.54 -13.15
N ALA A 211 11.81 -12.95 -13.30
CA ALA A 211 10.92 -12.41 -14.34
C ALA A 211 10.67 -10.90 -14.14
N THR A 212 10.37 -10.48 -12.91
CA THR A 212 10.11 -9.09 -12.55
C THR A 212 11.41 -8.28 -12.50
N ALA A 213 12.53 -8.86 -12.03
CA ALA A 213 13.84 -8.23 -12.08
C ALA A 213 14.25 -7.86 -13.52
N ASN A 214 14.01 -8.76 -14.48
CA ASN A 214 14.31 -8.51 -15.90
C ASN A 214 13.48 -7.35 -16.47
N ALA A 215 12.20 -7.24 -16.10
CA ALA A 215 11.37 -6.12 -16.56
C ALA A 215 11.73 -4.81 -15.87
N ILE A 216 12.07 -4.84 -14.58
CA ILE A 216 12.60 -3.66 -13.90
C ILE A 216 13.90 -3.22 -14.57
N ALA A 217 14.81 -4.15 -14.89
CA ALA A 217 16.07 -3.84 -15.56
C ALA A 217 15.91 -3.20 -16.95
N ALA A 218 14.78 -3.43 -17.62
CA ALA A 218 14.49 -2.83 -18.93
C ALA A 218 14.13 -1.33 -18.82
N GLU A 219 13.63 -0.88 -17.66
CA GLU A 219 13.09 0.47 -17.47
C GLU A 219 13.80 1.24 -16.34
N PHE A 220 14.57 0.55 -15.49
CA PHE A 220 15.15 1.08 -14.25
C PHE A 220 16.51 0.46 -13.91
N SER A 221 17.41 1.23 -13.30
CA SER A 221 18.74 0.75 -12.90
C SER A 221 18.68 -0.14 -11.66
N LEU A 222 18.97 -1.43 -11.82
CA LEU A 222 19.11 -2.36 -10.68
C LEU A 222 20.30 -2.00 -9.78
N ASP A 223 21.34 -1.35 -10.31
CA ASP A 223 22.50 -0.91 -9.51
C ASP A 223 22.10 0.21 -8.51
N MET A 224 21.15 1.05 -8.89
CA MET A 224 20.58 2.03 -7.96
C MET A 224 19.85 1.34 -6.79
N LEU A 225 19.11 0.27 -7.08
CA LEU A 225 18.41 -0.51 -6.05
C LEU A 225 19.41 -1.18 -5.08
N THR A 226 20.47 -1.79 -5.60
CA THR A 226 21.48 -2.45 -4.76
C THR A 226 22.27 -1.43 -3.92
N THR A 227 22.58 -0.26 -4.49
CA THR A 227 23.24 0.84 -3.80
C THR A 227 22.36 1.39 -2.69
N PHE A 228 21.07 1.63 -2.97
CA PHE A 228 20.11 2.08 -1.96
C PHE A 228 20.00 1.07 -0.81
N MET A 229 19.90 -0.23 -1.10
CA MET A 229 19.80 -1.29 -0.09
C MET A 229 21.01 -1.37 0.84
N LYS A 230 22.18 -0.82 0.45
CA LYS A 230 23.39 -0.74 1.28
C LYS A 230 23.45 0.52 2.14
N SER A 231 22.66 1.55 1.83
CA SER A 231 22.64 2.80 2.60
C SER A 231 22.16 2.58 4.03
N GLU A 232 22.65 3.39 4.97
CA GLU A 232 22.23 3.37 6.38
C GLU A 232 20.75 3.69 6.54
N ASP A 233 20.23 4.61 5.74
CA ASP A 233 18.84 5.03 5.78
C ASP A 233 17.90 3.91 5.32
N ALA A 234 18.27 3.13 4.31
CA ALA A 234 17.51 1.97 3.88
C ALA A 234 17.43 0.88 4.96
N GLN A 235 18.46 0.72 5.81
CA GLN A 235 18.45 -0.28 6.89
C GLN A 235 17.34 -0.07 7.92
N LYS A 236 16.86 1.17 8.04
CA LYS A 236 15.79 1.54 8.97
C LYS A 236 14.41 1.16 8.44
N LEU A 237 14.29 0.88 7.14
CA LEU A 237 13.01 0.59 6.50
C LEU A 237 12.61 -0.86 6.72
N LYS A 238 11.39 -1.07 7.23
CA LYS A 238 10.89 -2.40 7.59
C LYS A 238 10.88 -3.37 6.40
N LEU A 239 10.48 -2.90 5.22
CA LEU A 239 10.46 -3.72 4.01
C LEU A 239 11.86 -4.21 3.61
N ILE A 240 12.90 -3.36 3.76
CA ILE A 240 14.29 -3.73 3.50
C ILE A 240 14.77 -4.78 4.49
N GLN A 241 14.43 -4.64 5.79
CA GLN A 241 14.77 -5.63 6.81
C GLN A 241 14.18 -7.00 6.45
N ILE A 242 12.90 -7.05 6.05
CA ILE A 242 12.22 -8.29 5.65
C ILE A 242 12.89 -8.94 4.43
N ILE A 243 13.27 -8.16 3.42
CA ILE A 243 13.98 -8.66 2.22
C ILE A 243 15.32 -9.27 2.63
N LYS A 244 16.10 -8.60 3.49
CA LYS A 244 17.39 -9.10 3.98
C LYS A 244 17.24 -10.39 4.77
N ASP A 245 16.28 -10.45 5.69
CA ASP A 245 16.00 -11.64 6.49
C ASP A 245 15.61 -12.83 5.61
N ALA A 246 14.88 -12.61 4.51
CA ALA A 246 14.56 -13.66 3.56
C ALA A 246 15.78 -14.13 2.75
N ARG A 247 16.61 -13.21 2.25
CA ARG A 247 17.84 -13.57 1.54
C ARG A 247 18.80 -14.37 2.43
N ASN A 248 18.93 -14.00 3.71
CA ASN A 248 19.75 -14.74 4.66
C ASN A 248 19.23 -16.17 4.86
N ARG A 249 17.91 -16.33 5.08
CA ARG A 249 17.29 -17.67 5.22
C ARG A 249 17.48 -18.56 3.98
N ASN A 250 17.44 -17.98 2.78
CA ASN A 250 17.67 -18.71 1.53
C ASN A 250 19.14 -19.10 1.32
N ASN A 251 20.08 -18.33 1.88
CA ASN A 251 21.50 -18.69 1.84
C ASN A 251 21.81 -19.82 2.83
N ASP A 252 21.18 -19.82 4.01
CA ASP A 252 21.36 -20.86 5.02
C ASP A 252 20.76 -22.22 4.61
N THR A 253 19.75 -22.24 3.73
CA THR A 253 19.16 -23.48 3.19
C THR A 253 19.95 -24.09 2.02
N ASN A 254 20.93 -23.36 1.46
CA ASN A 254 21.79 -23.80 0.36
C ASN A 254 23.20 -24.22 0.82
N HIS A 255 23.41 -24.40 2.12
CA HIS A 255 24.63 -24.94 2.76
C HIS A 255 24.28 -26.18 3.60
#